data_AF-A0A349HHT8-F1
#
_entry.id   AF-A0A349HHT8-F1
#
_cell.length_a   1.000
_cell.length_b   1.000
_cell.length_c   1.000
_cell.angle_alpha   90.00
_cell.angle_beta   90.00
_cell.angle_gamma   90.00
#
_symmetry.space_group_name_H-M   'P 1'
#
loop_
_entity.id
_entity.type
_entity.pdbx_description
1 polymer ?
#
loop_
_entity_poly.entity_id
_entity_poly.type
_entity_poly.pdbx_seq_one_letter_code
_entity_poly.pdbx_strand_id
1 'polypeptide(L)'
;MKKVKLNKAFNQAVEDISEVFMFDHWMRFYFIFEEGKKLTVKVPEEVCSQVDKEYPGLKGLLDLMNNEEIDQQKSMNTVCSFIGARFDGTKYSSKIVPKVFDSKDFKMEMYLFNLWIKGHETYLESEVMDFNDWKELYSGWREQDEVKNYVERLGNAGSGAHIQPPTCSTVQ
;
A
#
# COMPACT_ATOMS: atom_id res chain seq x y z
N MET A 1 8.73 -12.09 -28.18
CA MET A 1 7.73 -11.01 -27.91
C MET A 1 6.72 -11.33 -26.80
N LYS A 2 6.11 -12.53 -26.71
CA LYS A 2 5.14 -12.86 -25.63
C LYS A 2 5.72 -12.82 -24.20
N LYS A 3 6.94 -13.32 -23.99
CA LYS A 3 7.63 -13.31 -22.66
C LYS A 3 7.89 -11.90 -22.12
N VAL A 4 8.32 -10.97 -23.00
CA VAL A 4 8.61 -9.58 -22.65
C VAL A 4 7.34 -8.81 -22.27
N LYS A 5 6.22 -9.04 -22.98
CA LYS A 5 4.92 -8.44 -22.65
C LYS A 5 4.35 -8.96 -21.32
N LEU A 6 4.52 -10.25 -21.01
CA LEU A 6 4.06 -10.84 -19.76
C LEU A 6 4.78 -10.23 -18.55
N ASN A 7 6.08 -9.94 -18.68
CA ASN A 7 6.87 -9.32 -17.61
C ASN A 7 6.39 -7.88 -17.32
N LYS A 8 6.11 -7.09 -18.37
CA LYS A 8 5.59 -5.72 -18.18
C LYS A 8 4.20 -5.69 -17.52
N ALA A 9 3.28 -6.56 -17.95
CA ALA A 9 1.94 -6.61 -17.37
C ALA A 9 1.95 -7.10 -15.91
N PHE A 10 2.85 -8.03 -15.59
CA PHE A 10 3.03 -8.50 -14.23
C PHE A 10 3.61 -7.39 -13.33
N ASN A 11 4.67 -6.71 -13.76
CA ASN A 11 5.28 -5.63 -12.97
C ASN A 11 4.29 -4.50 -12.70
N GLN A 12 3.52 -4.07 -13.71
CA GLN A 12 2.48 -3.07 -13.52
C GLN A 12 1.38 -3.55 -12.56
N ALA A 13 1.04 -4.84 -12.59
CA ALA A 13 0.06 -5.39 -11.66
C ALA A 13 0.58 -5.42 -10.21
N VAL A 14 1.88 -5.62 -10.00
CA VAL A 14 2.50 -5.49 -8.66
C VAL A 14 2.36 -4.05 -8.18
N GLU A 15 2.74 -3.07 -8.99
CA GLU A 15 2.64 -1.64 -8.65
C GLU A 15 1.20 -1.23 -8.32
N ASP A 16 0.26 -1.53 -9.23
CA ASP A 16 -1.15 -1.17 -9.06
C ASP A 16 -1.75 -1.80 -7.79
N ILE A 17 -1.50 -3.09 -7.55
CA ILE A 17 -2.06 -3.80 -6.40
C ILE A 17 -1.43 -3.28 -5.11
N SER A 18 -0.11 -3.04 -5.09
CA SER A 18 0.56 -2.41 -3.95
C SER A 18 -0.02 -1.03 -3.63
N GLU A 19 -0.29 -0.19 -4.64
CA GLU A 19 -0.89 1.14 -4.44
C GLU A 19 -2.25 1.04 -3.74
N VAL A 20 -3.09 0.04 -4.07
CA VAL A 20 -4.37 -0.19 -3.40
C VAL A 20 -4.18 -0.47 -1.89
N PHE A 21 -3.19 -1.30 -1.52
CA PHE A 21 -2.89 -1.59 -0.10
C PHE A 21 -2.29 -0.40 0.63
N MET A 22 -1.46 0.41 -0.06
CA MET A 22 -0.91 1.64 0.49
C MET A 22 -2.03 2.65 0.77
N PHE A 23 -2.99 2.77 -0.16
CA PHE A 23 -4.15 3.64 -0.02
C PHE A 23 -5.08 3.21 1.13
N ASP A 24 -5.36 1.91 1.29
CA ASP A 24 -6.07 1.38 2.46
C ASP A 24 -5.34 1.74 3.76
N HIS A 25 -4.02 1.58 3.83
CA HIS A 25 -3.25 1.94 5.02
C HIS A 25 -3.33 3.43 5.32
N TRP A 26 -3.12 4.29 4.32
CA TRP A 26 -3.22 5.74 4.47
C TRP A 26 -4.60 6.16 5.01
N MET A 27 -5.68 5.61 4.44
CA MET A 27 -7.03 5.90 4.94
C MET A 27 -7.22 5.45 6.39
N ARG A 28 -6.77 4.23 6.72
CA ARG A 28 -6.91 3.70 8.07
C ARG A 28 -6.04 4.43 9.09
N PHE A 29 -4.90 4.95 8.66
CA PHE A 29 -3.97 5.68 9.51
C PHE A 29 -4.56 7.02 9.95
N TYR A 30 -5.13 7.80 9.02
CA TYR A 30 -5.61 9.16 9.33
C TYR A 30 -7.09 9.26 9.69
N PHE A 31 -7.93 8.35 9.19
CA PHE A 31 -9.37 8.56 9.20
C PHE A 31 -10.14 7.49 9.96
N ILE A 32 -9.49 6.63 10.75
CA ILE A 32 -10.19 5.77 11.72
C ILE A 32 -10.53 6.58 12.97
N PHE A 33 -11.81 6.55 13.33
CA PHE A 33 -12.31 7.13 14.57
C PHE A 33 -12.92 6.03 15.44
N GLU A 34 -12.65 6.09 16.73
CA GLU A 34 -13.26 5.20 17.72
C GLU A 34 -14.54 5.84 18.28
N GLU A 35 -15.67 5.17 18.08
CA GLU A 35 -16.96 5.52 18.68
C GLU A 35 -17.43 4.37 19.58
N GLY A 36 -17.16 4.51 20.88
CA GLY A 36 -17.49 3.50 21.88
C GLY A 36 -16.57 2.28 21.81
N LYS A 37 -16.98 1.22 21.12
CA LYS A 37 -16.18 0.00 20.90
C LYS A 37 -15.98 -0.32 19.42
N LYS A 38 -16.36 0.61 18.55
CA LYS A 38 -16.36 0.43 17.11
C LYS A 38 -15.37 1.40 16.48
N LEU A 39 -14.58 0.89 15.55
CA LEU A 39 -13.73 1.71 14.70
C LEU A 39 -14.49 1.99 13.42
N THR A 40 -14.54 3.25 12.96
CA THR A 40 -15.21 3.65 11.73
C THR A 40 -14.29 4.53 10.91
N VAL A 41 -14.22 4.31 9.60
CA VAL A 41 -13.48 5.21 8.71
C VAL A 41 -14.37 6.42 8.40
N LYS A 42 -13.88 7.65 8.64
CA LYS A 42 -14.58 8.89 8.32
C LYS A 42 -13.67 9.86 7.59
N VAL A 43 -13.72 9.81 6.26
CA VAL A 43 -12.90 10.67 5.39
C VAL A 43 -13.64 12.00 5.17
N PRO A 44 -12.99 13.16 5.43
CA PRO A 44 -13.58 14.48 5.16
C PRO A 44 -13.96 14.66 3.68
N GLU A 45 -14.96 15.51 3.40
CA GLU A 45 -15.47 15.71 2.04
C GLU A 45 -14.42 16.33 1.11
N GLU A 46 -13.57 17.20 1.65
CA GLU A 46 -12.46 17.82 0.92
C GLU A 46 -11.47 16.76 0.45
N VAL A 47 -11.14 15.80 1.32
CA VAL A 47 -10.25 14.67 1.00
C VAL A 47 -10.92 13.71 0.01
N CYS A 48 -12.22 13.44 0.17
CA CYS A 48 -12.97 12.64 -0.81
C CYS A 48 -12.93 13.26 -2.21
N SER A 49 -13.09 14.58 -2.29
CA SER A 49 -13.05 15.35 -3.53
C SER A 49 -11.66 15.36 -4.16
N GLN A 50 -10.61 15.46 -3.34
CA GLN A 50 -9.23 15.33 -3.79
C GLN A 50 -8.96 13.94 -4.38
N VAL A 51 -9.38 12.87 -3.69
CA VAL A 51 -9.21 11.49 -4.16
C VAL A 51 -9.95 11.25 -5.48
N ASP A 52 -11.16 11.79 -5.66
CA ASP A 52 -11.90 11.65 -6.92
C ASP A 52 -11.16 12.28 -8.10
N LYS A 53 -10.52 13.43 -7.86
CA LYS A 53 -9.75 14.17 -8.87
C LYS A 53 -8.40 13.53 -9.19
N GLU A 54 -7.66 13.13 -8.17
CA GLU A 54 -6.25 12.70 -8.29
C GLU A 54 -6.11 11.19 -8.44
N TYR A 55 -7.03 10.44 -7.84
CA TYR A 55 -7.03 8.99 -7.76
C TYR A 55 -8.38 8.37 -8.15
N PRO A 56 -8.93 8.69 -9.35
CA PRO A 56 -10.24 8.18 -9.76
C PRO A 56 -10.30 6.64 -9.79
N GLY A 57 -9.14 5.99 -10.00
CA GLY A 57 -9.01 4.53 -9.93
C GLY A 57 -9.19 3.95 -8.53
N LEU A 58 -8.95 4.71 -7.46
CA LEU A 58 -9.03 4.30 -6.06
C LEU A 58 -10.30 4.80 -5.35
N LYS A 59 -11.03 5.76 -5.94
CA LYS A 59 -12.28 6.30 -5.40
C LYS A 59 -13.28 5.22 -4.98
N GLY A 60 -13.39 4.15 -5.77
CA GLY A 60 -14.29 3.05 -5.45
C GLY A 60 -13.91 2.30 -4.15
N LEU A 61 -12.63 2.27 -3.76
CA LEU A 61 -12.21 1.70 -2.49
C LEU A 61 -12.55 2.64 -1.33
N LEU A 62 -12.31 3.95 -1.51
CA LEU A 62 -12.73 4.97 -0.54
C LEU A 62 -14.24 4.86 -0.27
N ASP A 63 -15.06 4.74 -1.31
CA ASP A 63 -16.52 4.65 -1.16
C ASP A 63 -16.98 3.39 -0.43
N LEU A 64 -16.26 2.28 -0.59
CA LEU A 64 -16.54 1.03 0.12
C LEU A 64 -16.15 1.08 1.61
N MET A 65 -15.29 2.01 2.01
CA MET A 65 -14.75 2.11 3.36
C MET A 65 -15.31 3.31 4.13
N ASN A 66 -15.63 4.42 3.46
CA ASN A 66 -16.06 5.63 4.12
C ASN A 66 -17.40 5.44 4.84
N ASN A 67 -17.47 5.89 6.09
CA ASN A 67 -18.59 5.72 7.02
C ASN A 67 -18.90 4.26 7.40
N GLU A 68 -18.01 3.31 7.06
CA GLU A 68 -18.16 1.91 7.44
C GLU A 68 -17.40 1.59 8.72
N GLU A 69 -18.02 0.80 9.60
CA GLU A 69 -17.33 0.15 10.70
C GLU A 69 -16.23 -0.74 10.12
N ILE A 70 -15.05 -0.76 10.73
CA ILE A 70 -13.89 -1.49 10.23
C ILE A 70 -13.22 -2.29 11.32
N ASP A 71 -12.78 -3.48 10.94
CA ASP A 71 -11.80 -4.26 11.67
C ASP A 71 -10.76 -4.78 10.66
N GLN A 72 -9.75 -5.50 11.15
CA GLN A 72 -8.71 -6.04 10.29
C GLN A 72 -9.25 -6.97 9.19
N GLN A 73 -10.24 -7.81 9.52
CA GLN A 73 -10.81 -8.76 8.57
C GLN A 73 -11.65 -8.06 7.51
N LYS A 74 -12.44 -7.06 7.90
CA LYS A 74 -13.28 -6.28 7.00
C LYS A 74 -12.43 -5.42 6.07
N SER A 75 -11.40 -4.73 6.57
CA SER A 75 -10.44 -4.02 5.72
C SER A 75 -9.84 -4.95 4.66
N MET A 76 -9.29 -6.09 5.08
CA MET A 76 -8.68 -7.05 4.16
C MET A 76 -9.67 -7.58 3.12
N ASN A 77 -10.89 -7.93 3.54
CA ASN A 77 -11.93 -8.42 2.63
C ASN A 77 -12.34 -7.34 1.63
N THR A 78 -12.52 -6.09 2.06
CA THR A 78 -12.89 -4.97 1.20
C THR A 78 -11.81 -4.69 0.16
N VAL A 79 -10.55 -4.63 0.56
CA VAL A 79 -9.41 -4.43 -0.33
C VAL A 79 -9.29 -5.55 -1.36
N CYS A 80 -9.33 -6.81 -0.92
CA CYS A 80 -9.26 -7.97 -1.82
C CYS A 80 -10.45 -8.02 -2.79
N SER A 81 -11.65 -7.70 -2.32
CA SER A 81 -12.87 -7.66 -3.16
C SER A 81 -12.77 -6.56 -4.21
N PHE A 82 -12.29 -5.39 -3.82
CA PHE A 82 -12.04 -4.28 -4.73
C PHE A 82 -11.00 -4.66 -5.80
N ILE A 83 -9.90 -5.30 -5.39
CA ILE A 83 -8.87 -5.78 -6.32
C ILE A 83 -9.46 -6.80 -7.31
N GLY A 84 -10.20 -7.79 -6.80
CA GLY A 84 -10.86 -8.80 -7.63
C GLY A 84 -11.79 -8.18 -8.67
N ALA A 85 -12.63 -7.22 -8.27
CA ALA A 85 -13.59 -6.58 -9.16
C ALA A 85 -12.94 -5.72 -10.25
N ARG A 86 -11.84 -5.02 -9.92
CA ARG A 86 -11.23 -4.00 -10.81
C ARG A 86 -10.06 -4.53 -11.63
N PHE A 87 -9.35 -5.54 -11.14
CA PHE A 87 -8.10 -5.98 -11.74
C PHE A 87 -8.16 -7.41 -12.27
N ASP A 88 -8.81 -8.34 -11.57
CA ASP A 88 -8.76 -9.77 -11.91
C ASP A 88 -9.77 -10.15 -13.01
N GLY A 89 -9.27 -10.40 -14.22
CA GLY A 89 -10.12 -10.66 -15.39
C GLY A 89 -10.68 -9.39 -16.04
N THR A 90 -10.53 -8.22 -15.39
CA THR A 90 -10.96 -6.90 -15.89
C THR A 90 -9.78 -6.14 -16.51
N LYS A 91 -8.86 -5.61 -15.69
CA LYS A 91 -7.65 -4.90 -16.17
C LYS A 91 -6.56 -5.88 -16.60
N TYR A 92 -6.40 -6.97 -15.86
CA TYR A 92 -5.39 -8.00 -16.10
C TYR A 92 -6.05 -9.34 -16.42
N SER A 93 -5.32 -10.24 -17.10
CA SER A 93 -5.81 -11.60 -17.26
C SER A 93 -6.01 -12.28 -15.91
N SER A 94 -6.99 -13.18 -15.80
CA SER A 94 -7.35 -13.89 -14.55
C SER A 94 -6.24 -14.75 -13.91
N LYS A 95 -5.06 -14.78 -14.52
CA LYS A 95 -3.87 -15.51 -14.05
C LYS A 95 -2.80 -14.60 -13.46
N ILE A 96 -2.95 -13.28 -13.54
CA ILE A 96 -1.93 -12.33 -13.10
C ILE A 96 -2.13 -11.98 -11.63
N VAL A 97 -3.34 -11.58 -11.22
CA VAL A 97 -3.61 -11.14 -9.85
C VAL A 97 -3.24 -12.23 -8.81
N PRO A 98 -3.63 -13.51 -8.97
CA PRO A 98 -3.18 -14.56 -8.06
C PRO A 98 -1.65 -14.69 -7.99
N LYS A 99 -0.96 -14.55 -9.13
CA LYS A 99 0.50 -14.61 -9.17
C LYS A 99 1.16 -13.43 -8.48
N VAL A 100 0.55 -12.24 -8.54
CA VAL A 100 1.04 -11.06 -7.81
C VAL A 100 0.99 -11.33 -6.32
N PHE A 101 -0.15 -11.79 -5.78
CA PHE A 101 -0.28 -12.12 -4.36
C PHE A 101 0.73 -13.17 -3.88
N ASP A 102 1.04 -14.15 -4.73
CA ASP A 102 2.03 -15.18 -4.41
C ASP A 102 3.49 -14.73 -4.56
N SER A 103 3.74 -13.61 -5.25
CA SER A 103 5.08 -13.20 -5.67
C SER A 103 5.96 -12.69 -4.53
N LYS A 104 7.28 -12.87 -4.71
CA LYS A 104 8.30 -12.27 -3.82
C LYS A 104 8.27 -10.76 -3.90
N ASP A 105 8.07 -10.21 -5.10
CA ASP A 105 8.09 -8.77 -5.36
C ASP A 105 6.99 -8.05 -4.57
N PHE A 106 5.75 -8.53 -4.66
CA PHE A 106 4.63 -7.97 -3.88
C PHE A 106 4.83 -8.12 -2.37
N LYS A 107 5.26 -9.30 -1.89
CA LYS A 107 5.51 -9.53 -0.46
C LYS A 107 6.62 -8.63 0.07
N MET A 108 7.66 -8.41 -0.71
CA MET A 108 8.77 -7.51 -0.37
C MET A 108 8.29 -6.06 -0.34
N GLU A 109 7.49 -5.64 -1.32
CA GLU A 109 6.91 -4.30 -1.37
C GLU A 109 6.05 -4.01 -0.13
N MET A 110 5.13 -4.92 0.21
CA MET A 110 4.32 -4.80 1.43
C MET A 110 5.16 -4.81 2.70
N TYR A 111 6.21 -5.62 2.75
CA TYR A 111 7.12 -5.64 3.90
C TYR A 111 7.83 -4.29 4.09
N LEU A 112 8.40 -3.74 3.02
CA LEU A 112 9.14 -2.47 3.03
C LEU A 112 8.24 -1.30 3.37
N PHE A 113 7.03 -1.26 2.81
CA PHE A 113 6.05 -0.23 3.13
C PHE A 113 5.64 -0.26 4.61
N ASN A 114 5.34 -1.44 5.16
CA ASN A 114 5.03 -1.59 6.59
C ASN A 114 6.22 -1.24 7.50
N LEU A 115 7.44 -1.55 7.06
CA LEU A 115 8.66 -1.16 7.78
C LEU A 115 8.83 0.37 7.80
N TRP A 116 8.60 1.01 6.65
CA TRP A 116 8.63 2.47 6.54
C TRP A 116 7.60 3.13 7.46
N ILE A 117 6.32 2.69 7.45
CA ILE A 117 5.29 3.22 8.35
C ILE A 117 5.75 3.14 9.81
N LYS A 118 6.18 1.96 10.27
CA LYS A 118 6.62 1.77 11.65
C LYS A 118 7.82 2.64 12.04
N GLY A 119 8.71 2.89 11.09
CA GLY A 119 9.90 3.72 11.32
C GLY A 119 9.61 5.22 11.33
N HIS A 120 8.49 5.65 10.73
CA HIS A 120 8.14 7.07 10.55
C HIS A 120 6.82 7.45 11.23
N GLU A 121 6.21 6.56 12.01
CA GLU A 121 4.88 6.72 12.62
C GLU A 121 4.73 8.08 13.33
N THR A 122 5.65 8.45 14.21
CA THR A 122 5.61 9.74 14.93
C THR A 122 5.64 10.96 14.00
N TYR A 123 6.33 10.87 12.86
CA TYR A 123 6.33 11.94 11.87
C TYR A 123 5.01 11.96 11.09
N LEU A 124 4.51 10.78 10.70
CA LEU A 124 3.22 10.63 10.01
C LEU A 124 2.04 11.10 10.87
N GLU A 125 2.12 10.96 12.19
CA GLU A 125 1.11 11.43 13.16
C GLU A 125 1.12 12.95 13.38
N SER A 126 2.18 13.65 12.97
CA SER A 126 2.35 15.08 13.28
C SER A 126 1.34 15.97 12.54
N GLU A 127 0.97 15.59 11.32
CA GLU A 127 -0.06 16.24 10.53
C GLU A 127 -0.70 15.27 9.53
N VAL A 128 -1.95 15.56 9.13
CA VAL A 128 -2.62 14.79 8.08
C VAL A 128 -2.03 15.18 6.73
N MET A 129 -1.33 14.22 6.11
CA MET A 129 -0.77 14.36 4.78
C MET A 129 -1.66 13.71 3.73
N ASP A 130 -1.59 14.20 2.49
CA ASP A 130 -2.33 13.56 1.42
C ASP A 130 -1.66 12.25 0.97
N PHE A 131 -2.36 11.49 0.13
CA PHE A 131 -1.83 10.21 -0.33
C PHE A 131 -0.62 10.35 -1.27
N ASN A 132 -0.49 11.48 -1.97
CA ASN A 132 0.67 11.74 -2.80
C ASN A 132 1.93 11.93 -1.94
N ASP A 133 1.82 12.71 -0.87
CA ASP A 133 2.91 12.94 0.09
C ASP A 133 3.43 11.61 0.65
N TRP A 134 2.53 10.68 1.02
CA TRP A 134 2.92 9.34 1.46
C TRP A 134 3.71 8.58 0.40
N LYS A 135 3.29 8.63 -0.86
CA LYS A 135 4.01 7.97 -1.96
C LYS A 135 5.38 8.60 -2.18
N GLU A 136 5.48 9.93 -2.13
CA GLU A 136 6.73 10.66 -2.31
C GLU A 136 7.71 10.38 -1.17
N LEU A 137 7.27 10.44 0.09
CA LEU A 137 8.10 10.13 1.25
C LEU A 137 8.58 8.68 1.23
N TYR A 138 7.68 7.74 0.93
CA TYR A 138 8.03 6.33 0.83
C TYR A 138 9.01 6.07 -0.32
N SER A 139 8.76 6.65 -1.50
CA SER A 139 9.67 6.54 -2.64
C SER A 139 11.03 7.16 -2.33
N GLY A 140 11.06 8.33 -1.69
CA GLY A 140 12.29 9.00 -1.27
C GLY A 140 13.08 8.17 -0.26
N TRP A 141 12.40 7.55 0.71
CA TRP A 141 13.01 6.62 1.64
C TRP A 141 13.59 5.39 0.93
N ARG A 142 12.88 4.81 -0.04
CA ARG A 142 13.34 3.68 -0.85
C ARG A 142 14.60 3.99 -1.65
N GLU A 143 14.81 5.25 -2.02
CA GLU A 143 15.96 5.68 -2.80
C GLU A 143 17.24 5.89 -1.97
N GLN A 144 17.16 5.87 -0.63
CA GLN A 144 18.32 5.99 0.24
C GLN A 144 19.25 4.77 0.10
N ASP A 145 20.57 5.01 0.07
CA ASP A 145 21.57 3.97 -0.11
C ASP A 145 21.48 2.86 0.96
N GLU A 146 21.21 3.22 2.21
CA GLU A 146 21.04 2.25 3.30
C GLU A 146 19.86 1.31 3.03
N VAL A 147 18.75 1.84 2.51
CA VAL A 147 17.55 1.08 2.18
C VAL A 147 17.79 0.20 0.97
N LYS A 148 18.42 0.72 -0.10
CA LYS A 148 18.82 -0.08 -1.27
C LYS A 148 19.72 -1.26 -0.88
N ASN A 149 20.75 -1.00 -0.09
CA ASN A 149 21.66 -2.03 0.42
C ASN A 149 20.91 -3.07 1.29
N TYR A 150 19.95 -2.62 2.10
CA TYR A 150 19.10 -3.51 2.89
C TYR A 150 18.22 -4.41 2.01
N VAL A 151 17.60 -3.86 0.97
CA VAL A 151 16.79 -4.61 -0.01
C VAL A 151 17.62 -5.64 -0.76
N GLU A 152 18.83 -5.29 -1.20
CA GLU A 152 19.74 -6.25 -1.84
C GLU A 152 20.08 -7.43 -0.91
N ARG A 153 20.39 -7.13 0.36
CA ARG A 153 20.65 -8.16 1.39
C ARG A 153 19.43 -9.05 1.63
N LEU A 154 18.24 -8.47 1.74
CA LEU A 154 16.98 -9.22 1.85
C LEU A 154 16.71 -10.10 0.63
N GLY A 155 17.02 -9.59 -0.56
CA GLY A 155 16.90 -10.33 -1.81
C GLY A 155 17.78 -11.58 -1.83
N ASN A 156 19.00 -11.47 -1.30
CA ASN A 156 20.04 -12.51 -1.30
C ASN A 156 20.00 -13.44 -0.09
N ALA A 157 19.29 -13.06 0.97
CA ALA A 157 19.17 -13.88 2.17
C ALA A 157 18.30 -15.12 1.94
N GLY A 158 18.77 -16.27 2.44
CA GLY A 158 17.95 -17.47 2.58
C GLY A 158 16.84 -17.28 3.60
N SER A 159 15.78 -18.09 3.51
CA SER A 159 14.67 -18.10 4.47
C SER A 159 15.19 -18.22 5.90
N GLY A 160 14.94 -17.22 6.75
CA GLY A 160 15.31 -17.22 8.18
C GLY A 160 16.52 -16.37 8.57
N ALA A 161 17.15 -15.63 7.65
CA ALA A 161 18.22 -14.70 8.02
C ALA A 161 17.67 -13.48 8.79
N HIS A 162 18.28 -13.16 9.93
CA HIS A 162 17.98 -11.93 10.66
C HIS A 162 18.76 -10.76 10.06
N ILE A 163 18.09 -9.95 9.22
CA ILE A 163 18.68 -8.75 8.62
C ILE A 163 18.19 -7.54 9.42
N GLN A 164 19.13 -6.84 10.06
CA GLN A 164 18.80 -5.59 10.75
C GLN A 164 18.22 -4.57 9.77
N PRO A 165 17.03 -4.01 10.07
CA PRO A 165 16.42 -2.97 9.24
C PRO A 165 17.26 -1.69 9.28
N PRO A 166 17.14 -0.83 8.24
CA PRO A 166 17.81 0.46 8.20
C PRO A 166 17.33 1.33 9.36
N THR A 167 18.20 2.21 9.86
CA THR A 167 17.78 3.20 10.86
C THR A 167 16.89 4.24 10.20
N CYS A 168 15.65 4.37 10.67
CA CYS A 168 14.76 5.45 10.23
C CYS A 168 15.17 6.75 10.93
N SER A 169 16.24 7.36 10.41
CA SER A 169 16.58 8.74 10.74
C SER A 169 15.71 9.63 9.86
N THR A 170 14.70 10.28 10.45
CA THR A 170 14.03 11.40 9.81
C THR A 170 15.09 12.44 9.47
N VAL A 171 15.38 12.62 8.18
CA VAL A 171 16.16 13.76 7.72
C VAL A 171 15.29 14.98 8.02
N GLN A 172 15.66 15.71 9.06
CA GLN A 172 15.13 17.03 9.39
C GLN A 172 15.57 18.07 8.35
#